data_AF-A0A521JXV7-F1
#
_entry.id   AF-A0A521JXV7-F1
#
_cell.length_a   1.000
_cell.length_b   1.000
_cell.length_c   1.000
_cell.angle_alpha   90.00
_cell.angle_beta   90.00
_cell.angle_gamma   90.00
#
_symmetry.space_group_name_H-M   'P 1'
#
loop_
_entity.id
_entity.type
_entity.pdbx_description
1 polymer ?
#
loop_
_entity_poly.entity_id
_entity_poly.type
_entity_poly.pdbx_seq_one_letter_code
_entity_poly.pdbx_strand_id
1 'polypeptide(L)'
;MTDQEINRAIQYVTASTSYDRETVGGILKTGFGELKALATSTHRTFERDALMEYVCRWTMQRTGQPETLVREILGCAGRWLDQMCDMVLGETPKEA
;
A
#
# COMPACT_ATOMS: atom_id res chain seq x y z
N MET A 1 6.70 8.92 1.67
CA MET A 1 6.62 8.39 0.29
C MET A 1 6.19 9.47 -0.70
N THR A 2 6.94 9.59 -1.80
CA THR A 2 6.80 10.55 -2.88
C THR A 2 6.10 9.94 -4.10
N ASP A 3 5.59 10.78 -5.01
CA ASP A 3 4.98 10.30 -6.26
C ASP A 3 5.98 9.54 -7.14
N GLN A 4 7.27 9.85 -7.04
CA GLN A 4 8.33 9.11 -7.74
C GLN A 4 8.46 7.68 -7.20
N GLU A 5 8.41 7.50 -5.88
CA GLU A 5 8.46 6.17 -5.26
C GLU A 5 7.23 5.33 -5.61
N ILE A 6 6.04 5.95 -5.63
CA ILE A 6 4.80 5.29 -6.08
C ILE A 6 4.93 4.84 -7.54
N ASN A 7 5.43 5.71 -8.42
CA ASN A 7 5.63 5.34 -9.82
C ASN A 7 6.64 4.20 -10.00
N ARG A 8 7.69 4.13 -9.17
CA ARG A 8 8.63 3.00 -9.16
C ARG A 8 7.96 1.71 -8.69
N ALA A 9 7.12 1.77 -7.66
CA ALA A 9 6.35 0.62 -7.19
C ALA A 9 5.40 0.11 -8.28
N ILE A 10 4.68 1.01 -8.96
CA ILE A 10 3.79 0.66 -10.08
C ILE A 10 4.58 -0.04 -11.20
N GLN A 11 5.70 0.52 -11.63
CA GLN A 11 6.54 -0.09 -12.67
C GLN A 11 7.04 -1.47 -12.26
N TYR A 12 7.52 -1.61 -11.03
CA TYR A 12 8.01 -2.87 -10.49
C TYR A 12 6.92 -3.94 -10.43
N VAL A 13 5.76 -3.63 -9.86
CA VAL A 13 4.65 -4.59 -9.73
C VAL A 13 4.08 -4.94 -11.10
N THR A 14 3.96 -3.98 -12.01
CA THR A 14 3.53 -4.25 -13.39
C THR A 14 4.51 -5.18 -14.11
N ALA A 15 5.82 -5.03 -13.87
CA ALA A 15 6.82 -5.93 -14.45
C ALA A 15 6.86 -7.32 -13.78
N SER A 16 6.43 -7.40 -12.52
CA SER A 16 6.47 -8.61 -11.69
C SER A 16 5.15 -9.40 -11.70
N THR A 17 4.10 -8.84 -12.30
CA THR A 17 2.76 -9.44 -12.41
C THR A 17 2.29 -9.37 -13.85
N SER A 18 1.23 -10.10 -14.20
CA SER A 18 0.61 -10.01 -15.54
C SER A 18 -0.48 -8.94 -15.63
N TYR A 19 -0.65 -8.11 -14.59
CA TYR A 19 -1.69 -7.09 -14.53
C TYR A 19 -1.30 -5.84 -15.31
N ASP A 20 -2.29 -5.16 -15.86
CA ASP A 20 -2.06 -3.92 -16.58
C ASP A 20 -1.66 -2.78 -15.61
N ARG A 21 -0.93 -1.81 -16.15
CA ARG A 21 -0.39 -0.69 -15.38
C ARG A 21 -1.49 0.19 -14.78
N GLU A 22 -2.65 0.28 -15.40
CA GLU A 22 -3.76 1.11 -14.92
C GLU A 22 -4.37 0.49 -13.67
N THR A 23 -4.66 -0.82 -13.68
CA THR A 23 -5.13 -1.59 -12.52
C THR A 23 -4.13 -1.54 -11.36
N VAL A 24 -2.85 -1.85 -11.63
CA VAL A 24 -1.78 -1.76 -10.63
C VAL A 24 -1.67 -0.34 -10.08
N GLY A 25 -1.70 0.65 -10.97
CA GLY A 25 -1.65 2.06 -10.62
C GLY A 25 -2.80 2.51 -9.73
N GLY A 26 -4.02 2.08 -10.04
CA GLY A 26 -5.21 2.37 -9.24
C GLY A 26 -5.09 1.80 -7.84
N ILE A 27 -4.79 0.50 -7.72
CA ILE A 27 -4.65 -0.18 -6.43
C ILE A 27 -3.57 0.45 -5.57
N LEU A 28 -2.35 0.64 -6.11
CA LEU A 28 -1.24 1.19 -5.34
C LEU A 28 -1.47 2.65 -4.94
N LYS A 29 -1.97 3.50 -5.84
CA LYS A 29 -2.26 4.91 -5.51
C LYS A 29 -3.35 5.02 -4.44
N THR A 30 -4.39 4.19 -4.52
CA THR A 30 -5.48 4.19 -3.54
C THR A 30 -5.01 3.68 -2.18
N GLY A 31 -4.35 2.52 -2.13
CA GLY A 31 -3.90 1.92 -0.86
C GLY A 31 -2.83 2.77 -0.18
N PHE A 32 -1.81 3.21 -0.93
CA PHE A 32 -0.76 4.07 -0.38
C PHE A 32 -1.24 5.48 -0.05
N GLY A 33 -2.17 6.02 -0.82
CA GLY A 33 -2.81 7.30 -0.50
C GLY A 33 -3.51 7.25 0.86
N GLU A 34 -4.21 6.16 1.15
CA GLU A 34 -4.86 5.95 2.44
C GLU A 34 -3.86 5.83 3.59
N LEU A 35 -2.82 4.99 3.45
CA LEU A 35 -1.79 4.87 4.48
C LEU A 35 -1.10 6.20 4.75
N LYS A 36 -0.86 7.02 3.70
CA LYS A 36 -0.32 8.37 3.87
C LYS A 36 -1.27 9.26 4.66
N ALA A 37 -2.56 9.22 4.35
CA ALA A 37 -3.58 9.98 5.07
C ALA A 37 -3.66 9.54 6.55
N LEU A 38 -3.64 8.24 6.82
CA LEU A 38 -3.61 7.68 8.18
C LEU A 38 -2.38 8.18 8.96
N ALA A 39 -1.19 8.09 8.38
CA ALA A 39 0.04 8.55 9.03
C ALA A 39 -0.01 10.04 9.42
N THR A 40 -0.72 10.88 8.65
CA THR A 40 -0.89 12.31 8.96
C THR A 40 -2.02 12.64 9.93
N SER A 41 -3.06 11.80 10.02
CA SER A 41 -4.32 12.14 10.68
C SER A 41 -4.58 11.36 11.97
N THR A 42 -3.90 10.24 12.15
CA THR A 42 -4.28 9.26 13.17
C THR A 42 -3.30 9.23 14.34
N HIS A 43 -3.83 9.35 15.56
CA HIS A 43 -3.13 9.05 16.84
C HIS A 43 -3.46 7.64 17.36
N ARG A 44 -4.04 6.80 16.51
CA ARG A 44 -4.54 5.46 16.84
C ARG A 44 -3.43 4.45 16.58
N THR A 45 -3.09 3.68 17.60
CA THR A 45 -2.21 2.53 17.47
C THR A 45 -2.93 1.44 16.69
N PHE A 46 -2.42 1.14 15.50
CA PHE A 46 -2.80 -0.07 14.76
C PHE A 46 -1.85 -1.21 15.12
N GLU A 47 -2.33 -2.44 15.06
CA GLU A 47 -1.45 -3.59 14.87
C GLU A 47 -1.18 -3.76 13.38
N ARG A 48 0.00 -4.27 13.01
CA ARG A 48 0.42 -4.41 11.60
C ARG A 48 -0.57 -5.24 10.77
N ASP A 49 -1.06 -6.36 11.31
CA ASP A 49 -2.03 -7.22 10.63
C ASP A 49 -3.38 -6.51 10.45
N ALA A 50 -3.83 -5.76 11.47
CA ALA A 50 -5.07 -4.98 11.40
C ALA A 50 -4.98 -3.83 10.39
N LEU A 51 -3.80 -3.18 10.30
CA LEU A 51 -3.55 -2.14 9.29
C LEU A 51 -3.57 -2.73 7.87
N MET A 52 -2.99 -3.92 7.70
CA MET A 52 -3.01 -4.62 6.42
C MET A 52 -4.41 -5.04 6.00
N GLU A 53 -5.18 -5.59 6.93
CA GLU A 53 -6.57 -5.93 6.66
C GLU A 53 -7.39 -4.68 6.31
N TYR A 54 -7.19 -3.58 7.04
CA TYR A 54 -7.83 -2.30 6.79
C TYR A 54 -7.53 -1.77 5.38
N VAL A 55 -6.24 -1.66 5.00
CA VAL A 55 -5.86 -1.09 3.70
C VAL A 55 -6.33 -1.96 2.53
N CYS A 56 -6.34 -3.28 2.69
CA CYS A 56 -6.91 -4.18 1.69
C CYS A 56 -8.40 -3.90 1.49
N ARG A 57 -9.19 -3.88 2.57
CA ARG A 57 -10.63 -3.60 2.52
C ARG A 57 -10.93 -2.22 1.95
N TRP A 58 -10.20 -1.20 2.38
CA TRP A 58 -10.34 0.16 1.86
C TRP A 58 -10.07 0.21 0.35
N THR A 59 -8.99 -0.42 -0.10
CA THR A 59 -8.61 -0.41 -1.51
C THR A 59 -9.63 -1.16 -2.37
N MET A 60 -10.16 -2.28 -1.90
CA MET A 60 -11.25 -3.01 -2.57
C MET A 60 -12.49 -2.12 -2.72
N GLN A 61 -12.93 -1.45 -1.65
CA GLN A 61 -14.12 -0.59 -1.68
C GLN A 61 -13.97 0.59 -2.65
N ARG A 62 -12.76 1.13 -2.78
CA ARG A 62 -12.49 2.30 -3.62
C ARG A 62 -12.22 1.97 -5.09
N THR A 63 -11.64 0.81 -5.36
CA THR A 63 -11.26 0.39 -6.73
C THR A 63 -12.25 -0.58 -7.36
N GLY A 64 -13.11 -1.23 -6.57
CA GLY A 64 -14.01 -2.30 -7.03
C GLY A 64 -13.30 -3.61 -7.37
N GLN A 65 -12.00 -3.71 -7.08
CA GLN A 65 -11.17 -4.87 -7.43
C GLN A 65 -11.34 -6.01 -6.41
N PRO A 66 -11.22 -7.28 -6.84
CA PRO A 66 -11.36 -8.43 -5.95
C PRO A 66 -10.22 -8.49 -4.93
N GLU A 67 -10.51 -9.08 -3.76
CA GLU A 67 -9.56 -9.16 -2.64
C GLU A 67 -8.25 -9.86 -3.02
N THR A 68 -8.32 -10.95 -3.80
CA THR A 68 -7.15 -11.71 -4.25
C THR A 68 -6.20 -10.82 -5.04
N LEU A 69 -6.72 -10.04 -5.99
CA LEU A 69 -5.95 -9.11 -6.81
C LEU A 69 -5.31 -7.99 -5.98
N VAL A 70 -6.10 -7.39 -5.07
CA VAL A 70 -5.63 -6.31 -4.20
C VAL A 70 -4.51 -6.80 -3.29
N ARG A 71 -4.69 -7.96 -2.64
CA ARG A 71 -3.67 -8.56 -1.76
C ARG A 71 -2.41 -8.93 -2.53
N GLU A 72 -2.53 -9.48 -3.73
CA GLU A 72 -1.39 -9.85 -4.56
C GLU A 72 -0.58 -8.61 -4.99
N ILE A 73 -1.24 -7.56 -5.48
CA ILE A 73 -0.58 -6.32 -5.91
C ILE A 73 0.07 -5.59 -4.72
N LEU A 74 -0.64 -5.46 -3.60
CA LEU A 74 -0.09 -4.83 -2.39
C LEU A 74 1.07 -5.67 -1.84
N GLY A 75 0.93 -6.99 -1.77
CA GLY A 75 1.99 -7.90 -1.32
C GLY A 75 3.22 -7.87 -2.23
N CYS A 76 3.03 -7.76 -3.55
CA CYS A 76 4.11 -7.59 -4.51
C CYS A 76 4.88 -6.27 -4.29
N ALA A 77 4.19 -5.22 -3.82
CA ALA A 77 4.81 -3.96 -3.43
C ALA A 77 5.48 -3.99 -2.03
N GLY A 78 5.70 -5.20 -1.45
CA GLY A 78 6.16 -5.47 -0.07
C GLY A 78 6.99 -4.37 0.58
N ARG A 79 8.20 -4.07 0.08
CA ARG A 79 9.08 -3.04 0.69
C ARG A 79 8.46 -1.65 0.82
N TRP A 80 7.65 -1.23 -0.16
CA TRP A 80 6.99 0.07 -0.14
C TRP A 80 5.80 0.05 0.80
N LEU A 81 5.07 -1.07 0.83
CA LEU A 81 3.96 -1.27 1.74
C LEU A 81 4.44 -1.30 3.20
N ASP A 82 5.52 -2.03 3.50
CA ASP A 82 6.16 -2.05 4.80
C ASP A 82 6.56 -0.65 5.26
N GLN A 83 7.26 0.11 4.41
CA GLN A 83 7.64 1.49 4.71
C GLN A 83 6.43 2.38 5.04
N MET A 84 5.31 2.19 4.33
CA MET A 84 4.08 2.94 4.61
C MET A 84 3.43 2.52 5.91
N CYS A 85 3.40 1.22 6.20
CA CYS A 85 2.90 0.69 7.47
C CYS A 85 3.74 1.23 8.64
N ASP A 86 5.06 1.19 8.54
CA ASP A 86 5.97 1.68 9.57
C ASP A 86 5.75 3.18 9.84
N MET A 87 5.52 3.99 8.78
CA MET A 87 5.16 5.40 8.93
C MET A 87 3.83 5.61 9.66
N VAL A 88 2.83 4.74 9.44
CA VAL A 88 1.54 4.82 10.17
C VAL A 88 1.70 4.38 11.62
N LEU A 89 2.51 3.36 11.87
CA LEU A 89 2.79 2.83 13.21
C LEU A 89 3.72 3.73 14.02
N GLY A 90 4.35 4.73 13.39
CA GLY A 90 5.36 5.56 14.02
C GLY A 90 6.65 4.80 14.33
N GLU A 91 6.84 3.63 13.70
CA GLU A 91 8.07 2.87 13.80
C GLU A 91 9.11 3.54 12.90
N THR A 92 10.14 4.11 13.51
CA THR A 92 11.32 4.56 12.75
C THR A 92 11.99 3.35 12.11
N PRO A 93 12.51 3.45 10.87
CA PRO A 93 13.25 2.35 10.27
C PRO A 93 14.36 1.92 11.24
N LYS A 94 14.37 0.65 11.64
CA LYS A 94 15.50 0.09 12.39
C LYS A 94 16.71 0.16 11.44
N GLU A 95 17.56 1.16 11.64
CA GLU A 95 18.91 1.18 11.08
C GLU A 95 19.58 -0.13 11.49
N ALA A 96 19.92 -0.94 10.49
CA ALA A 96 20.63 -2.21 10.64
C ALA A 96 22.14 -1.98 10.68
#